data_AF-A0AAV5B3T5-F1
#
_entry.id   AF-A0AAV5B3T5-F1
#
_cell.length_a   1.000
_cell.length_b   1.000
_cell.length_c   1.000
_cell.angle_alpha   90.00
_cell.angle_beta   90.00
_cell.angle_gamma   90.00
#
_symmetry.space_group_name_H-M   'P 1'
#
loop_
_entity.id
_entity.type
_entity.pdbx_description
1 polymer ?
#
loop_
_entity_poly.entity_id
_entity_poly.type
_entity_poly.pdbx_seq_one_letter_code
_entity_poly.pdbx_strand_id
1 'polypeptide(L)'
;MLENDIAQLVRENAPTVASQIRRQPKLWEKVLDLYREVEPDVNALVGRARAAAGVLGGDTPEDGVDGTLTVVLTGSGSALDAAVSAAEGLSVSGVGGCDYLCAAAEDLARAPKDTLRDAEHVLLVALSCGDDAALGQAVAAVRANVKGLFVLGLTCDPADGIASAVVPDEDGLVIALPDVASAADGRATAEASLEPADLAGFTCLTLMANLCLGADDLRAKDNWTRIAVRMGEMVVMRETALSSLVLEPFDSLVFLASGTHFQGVAREAVVQAANFAGLGRGGVSPQVSRGDLVSAAGDGDVTHDALAVAFIGGSDDEKASQVASLKSLDGAENGCTPVAVQQDVAPVYPGRAFSFDGFAAIPAAYLALPYLMAAQVLLLMASVK
;
A
#
# COMPACT_ATOMS: atom_id res chain seq x y z
N MET A 1 24.71 -17.15 24.10
CA MET A 1 23.38 -17.27 24.74
C MET A 1 22.37 -16.48 23.93
N LEU A 2 22.52 -15.15 23.76
CA LEU A 2 21.65 -14.32 22.92
C LEU A 2 21.42 -14.78 21.46
N GLU A 3 22.46 -15.24 20.74
CA GLU A 3 22.29 -15.68 19.33
C GLU A 3 21.40 -16.94 19.19
N ASN A 4 21.52 -17.88 20.12
CA ASN A 4 20.66 -19.08 20.14
C ASN A 4 19.21 -18.73 20.47
N ASP A 5 19.00 -17.71 21.32
CA ASP A 5 17.68 -17.23 21.71
C ASP A 5 17.00 -16.48 20.55
N ILE A 6 17.75 -15.69 19.77
CA ILE A 6 17.24 -15.01 18.55
C ILE A 6 16.87 -16.04 17.47
N ALA A 7 17.74 -17.01 17.19
CA ALA A 7 17.46 -18.06 16.19
C ALA A 7 16.28 -18.96 16.58
N GLN A 8 15.96 -19.05 17.87
CA GLN A 8 14.76 -19.74 18.34
C GLN A 8 13.50 -18.88 18.15
N LEU A 9 13.53 -17.61 18.53
CA LEU A 9 12.42 -16.66 18.34
C LEU A 9 12.02 -16.52 16.86
N VAL A 10 13.01 -16.48 15.96
CA VAL A 10 12.81 -16.47 14.51
C VAL A 10 12.01 -17.69 14.04
N ARG A 11 12.37 -18.89 14.53
CA ARG A 11 11.69 -20.15 14.16
C ARG A 11 10.28 -20.24 14.74
N GLU A 12 10.03 -19.64 15.89
CA GLU A 12 8.72 -19.66 16.54
C GLU A 12 7.74 -18.65 15.90
N ASN A 13 8.23 -17.50 15.41
CA ASN A 13 7.37 -16.46 14.80
C ASN A 13 7.13 -16.63 13.29
N ALA A 14 8.09 -17.25 12.56
CA ALA A 14 8.00 -17.42 11.11
C ALA A 14 6.73 -18.13 10.61
N PRO A 15 6.19 -19.20 11.27
CA PRO A 15 4.96 -19.85 10.82
C PRO A 15 3.74 -18.93 10.84
N THR A 16 3.61 -18.07 11.86
CA THR A 16 2.46 -17.17 11.99
C THR A 16 2.53 -16.07 10.93
N VAL A 17 3.71 -15.47 10.74
CA VAL A 17 3.97 -14.48 9.68
C VAL A 17 3.71 -15.08 8.28
N ALA A 18 4.20 -16.29 8.02
CA ALA A 18 3.94 -16.99 6.77
C ALA A 18 2.44 -17.23 6.54
N SER A 19 1.68 -17.58 7.58
CA SER A 19 0.22 -17.72 7.50
C SER A 19 -0.47 -16.42 7.13
N GLN A 20 -0.06 -15.29 7.74
CA GLN A 20 -0.57 -13.95 7.44
C GLN A 20 -0.29 -13.52 6.00
N ILE A 21 0.89 -13.84 5.46
CA ILE A 21 1.21 -13.60 4.05
C ILE A 21 0.30 -14.45 3.15
N ARG A 22 0.20 -15.76 3.42
CA ARG A 22 -0.52 -16.72 2.57
C ARG A 22 -2.02 -16.46 2.46
N ARG A 23 -2.64 -15.85 3.46
CA ARG A 23 -4.10 -15.58 3.45
C ARG A 23 -4.50 -14.32 2.67
N GLN A 24 -3.56 -13.43 2.33
CA GLN A 24 -3.86 -12.15 1.68
C GLN A 24 -4.65 -12.27 0.36
N PRO A 25 -4.34 -13.20 -0.57
CA PRO A 25 -5.13 -13.35 -1.80
C PRO A 25 -6.61 -13.63 -1.51
N LYS A 26 -6.89 -14.45 -0.49
CA LYS A 26 -8.26 -14.74 -0.09
C LYS A 26 -8.95 -13.55 0.55
N LEU A 27 -8.22 -12.72 1.30
CA LEU A 27 -8.75 -11.48 1.86
C LEU A 27 -9.11 -10.48 0.75
N TRP A 28 -8.30 -10.37 -0.30
CA TRP A 28 -8.60 -9.49 -1.44
C TRP A 28 -9.85 -9.90 -2.19
N GLU A 29 -10.12 -11.20 -2.33
CA GLU A 29 -11.40 -11.68 -2.86
C GLU A 29 -12.57 -11.22 -1.99
N LYS A 30 -12.46 -11.33 -0.66
CA LYS A 30 -13.50 -10.86 0.25
C LYS A 30 -13.69 -9.34 0.19
N VAL A 31 -12.61 -8.57 0.05
CA VAL A 31 -12.66 -7.11 -0.14
C VAL A 31 -13.39 -6.76 -1.44
N LEU A 32 -13.12 -7.49 -2.53
CA LEU A 32 -13.85 -7.30 -3.79
C LEU A 32 -15.33 -7.65 -3.66
N ASP A 33 -15.66 -8.76 -2.99
CA ASP A 33 -17.04 -9.16 -2.76
C ASP A 33 -17.78 -8.10 -1.92
N LEU A 34 -17.15 -7.59 -0.85
CA LEU A 34 -17.68 -6.48 -0.05
C LEU A 34 -17.88 -5.22 -0.89
N TYR A 35 -16.92 -4.84 -1.73
CA TYR A 35 -17.06 -3.68 -2.60
C TYR A 35 -18.29 -3.78 -3.50
N ARG A 36 -18.58 -4.95 -4.08
CA ARG A 36 -19.79 -5.14 -4.90
C ARG A 36 -21.09 -4.89 -4.13
N GLU A 37 -21.09 -5.14 -2.83
CA GLU A 37 -22.26 -4.91 -1.97
C GLU A 37 -22.43 -3.42 -1.65
N VAL A 38 -21.34 -2.71 -1.38
CA VAL A 38 -21.35 -1.30 -0.94
C VAL A 38 -21.14 -0.29 -2.07
N GLU A 39 -20.86 -0.74 -3.29
CA GLU A 39 -20.65 0.11 -4.47
C GLU A 39 -21.74 1.17 -4.66
N PRO A 40 -23.06 0.86 -4.53
CA PRO A 40 -24.09 1.89 -4.67
C PRO A 40 -23.96 3.02 -3.65
N ASP A 41 -23.62 2.69 -2.39
CA ASP A 41 -23.49 3.67 -1.30
C ASP A 41 -22.23 4.52 -1.48
N VAL A 42 -21.14 3.91 -1.92
CA VAL A 42 -19.89 4.60 -2.28
C VAL A 42 -20.13 5.57 -3.42
N ASN A 43 -20.75 5.11 -4.52
CA ASN A 43 -21.07 5.94 -5.67
C ASN A 43 -22.00 7.10 -5.30
N ALA A 44 -22.98 6.85 -4.41
CA ALA A 44 -23.85 7.90 -3.90
C ALA A 44 -23.08 8.94 -3.07
N LEU A 45 -22.17 8.52 -2.18
CA LEU A 45 -21.36 9.44 -1.38
C LEU A 45 -20.44 10.29 -2.27
N VAL A 46 -19.66 9.64 -3.13
CA VAL A 46 -18.72 10.32 -4.05
C VAL A 46 -19.47 11.25 -4.99
N GLY A 47 -20.63 10.83 -5.51
CA GLY A 47 -21.49 11.68 -6.34
C GLY A 47 -21.99 12.92 -5.62
N ARG A 48 -22.42 12.81 -4.34
CA ARG A 48 -22.80 13.97 -3.52
C ARG A 48 -21.62 14.90 -3.27
N ALA A 49 -20.44 14.36 -2.97
CA ALA A 49 -19.23 15.15 -2.76
C ALA A 49 -18.83 15.96 -4.01
N ARG A 50 -18.85 15.31 -5.18
CA ARG A 50 -18.58 15.94 -6.48
C ARG A 50 -19.61 17.03 -6.80
N ALA A 51 -20.90 16.74 -6.62
CA ALA A 51 -21.97 17.70 -6.84
C ALA A 51 -21.85 18.93 -5.92
N ALA A 52 -21.52 18.73 -4.64
CA ALA A 52 -21.30 19.82 -3.69
C ALA A 52 -20.11 20.70 -4.08
N ALA A 53 -19.07 20.12 -4.68
CA ALA A 53 -17.91 20.84 -5.19
C ALA A 53 -18.14 21.52 -6.56
N GLY A 54 -19.35 21.43 -7.13
CA GLY A 54 -19.66 22.00 -8.44
C GLY A 54 -19.04 21.26 -9.63
N VAL A 55 -18.61 20.00 -9.42
CA VAL A 55 -18.12 19.14 -10.50
C VAL A 55 -19.33 18.68 -11.32
N LEU A 56 -19.62 19.37 -12.43
CA LEU A 56 -20.72 19.10 -13.35
C LEU A 56 -20.15 18.53 -14.66
N GLY A 57 -20.47 17.28 -15.01
CA GLY A 57 -19.99 16.62 -16.25
C GLY A 57 -19.52 15.18 -16.03
N GLY A 58 -19.43 14.39 -17.12
CA GLY A 58 -18.95 13.00 -17.09
C GLY A 58 -17.44 12.87 -16.86
N ASP A 59 -16.89 11.65 -16.96
CA ASP A 59 -15.45 11.37 -16.74
C ASP A 59 -14.52 11.88 -17.87
N THR A 60 -15.07 12.63 -18.83
CA THR A 60 -14.33 13.19 -19.96
C THR A 60 -14.18 14.72 -19.85
N PRO A 61 -12.99 15.29 -20.14
CA PRO A 61 -12.70 16.72 -19.97
C PRO A 61 -13.52 17.72 -20.83
N GLU A 62 -14.39 17.25 -21.71
CA GLU A 62 -15.11 18.09 -22.69
C GLU A 62 -16.47 18.65 -22.18
N ASP A 63 -16.98 18.15 -21.05
CA ASP A 63 -18.17 18.72 -20.40
C ASP A 63 -17.73 19.75 -19.36
N GLY A 64 -18.04 21.03 -19.59
CA GLY A 64 -17.54 22.17 -18.82
C GLY A 64 -17.58 22.01 -17.30
N VAL A 65 -16.39 21.83 -16.70
CA VAL A 65 -16.19 21.74 -15.25
C VAL A 65 -15.91 23.14 -14.69
N ASP A 66 -16.77 23.63 -13.80
CA ASP A 66 -16.58 24.90 -13.08
C ASP A 66 -16.10 24.72 -11.61
N GLY A 67 -15.87 23.49 -11.13
CA GLY A 67 -15.40 23.21 -9.77
C GLY A 67 -14.53 21.95 -9.62
N THR A 68 -13.76 21.86 -8.54
CA THR A 68 -12.84 20.74 -8.25
C THR A 68 -13.09 20.22 -6.83
N LEU A 69 -13.22 18.91 -6.67
CA LEU A 69 -13.29 18.26 -5.37
C LEU A 69 -11.88 17.92 -4.88
N THR A 70 -11.51 18.36 -3.68
CA THR A 70 -10.26 17.91 -3.05
C THR A 70 -10.51 16.57 -2.34
N VAL A 71 -9.81 15.52 -2.76
CA VAL A 71 -9.88 14.19 -2.14
C VAL A 71 -8.62 13.99 -1.31
N VAL A 72 -8.75 13.89 0.01
CA VAL A 72 -7.61 13.70 0.92
C VAL A 72 -7.66 12.29 1.48
N LEU A 73 -6.68 11.47 1.11
CA LEU A 73 -6.46 10.17 1.74
C LEU A 73 -5.61 10.35 2.99
N THR A 74 -6.02 9.75 4.10
CA THR A 74 -5.37 9.93 5.40
C THR A 74 -5.42 8.67 6.25
N GLY A 75 -4.49 8.58 7.20
CA GLY A 75 -4.32 7.49 8.15
C GLY A 75 -3.04 7.70 8.95
N SER A 76 -2.70 6.73 9.81
CA SER A 76 -1.43 6.67 10.53
C SER A 76 -0.72 5.33 10.30
N GLY A 77 0.61 5.32 10.43
CA GLY A 77 1.43 4.11 10.26
C GLY A 77 1.18 3.40 8.92
N SER A 78 0.92 2.09 8.95
CA SER A 78 0.62 1.29 7.75
C SER A 78 -0.63 1.76 6.99
N ALA A 79 -1.62 2.35 7.67
CA ALA A 79 -2.78 2.91 7.00
C ALA A 79 -2.44 4.19 6.21
N LEU A 80 -1.47 4.99 6.69
CA LEU A 80 -0.92 6.10 5.92
C LEU A 80 -0.15 5.61 4.69
N ASP A 81 0.67 4.57 4.83
CA ASP A 81 1.40 4.02 3.69
C ASP A 81 0.43 3.42 2.66
N ALA A 82 -0.68 2.82 3.09
CA ALA A 82 -1.77 2.38 2.23
C ALA A 82 -2.46 3.55 1.52
N ALA A 83 -2.69 4.66 2.23
CA ALA A 83 -3.24 5.90 1.68
C ALA A 83 -2.30 6.52 0.63
N VAL A 84 -0.97 6.51 0.86
CA VAL A 84 0.03 6.92 -0.13
C VAL A 84 -0.09 6.03 -1.38
N SER A 85 -0.08 4.71 -1.22
CA SER A 85 -0.17 3.78 -2.35
C SER A 85 -1.48 3.93 -3.15
N ALA A 86 -2.59 4.24 -2.48
CA ALA A 86 -3.86 4.48 -3.14
C ALA A 86 -3.85 5.84 -3.87
N ALA A 87 -3.34 6.90 -3.25
CA ALA A 87 -3.25 8.23 -3.87
C ALA A 87 -2.39 8.22 -5.15
N GLU A 88 -1.29 7.46 -5.16
CA GLU A 88 -0.45 7.24 -6.35
C GLU A 88 -1.27 6.67 -7.51
N GLY A 89 -2.05 5.61 -7.27
CA GLY A 89 -2.90 4.98 -8.28
C GLY A 89 -4.03 5.88 -8.76
N LEU A 90 -4.69 6.56 -7.82
CA LEU A 90 -5.83 7.45 -8.08
C LEU A 90 -5.42 8.76 -8.78
N SER A 91 -4.17 9.18 -8.66
CA SER A 91 -3.65 10.32 -9.43
C SER A 91 -3.68 10.08 -10.95
N VAL A 92 -3.69 8.80 -11.36
CA VAL A 92 -3.73 8.37 -12.77
C VAL A 92 -5.13 7.89 -13.19
N SER A 93 -5.83 7.21 -12.28
CA SER A 93 -7.07 6.47 -12.60
C SER A 93 -8.30 6.88 -11.77
N GLY A 94 -8.18 7.93 -10.96
CA GLY A 94 -9.27 8.39 -10.11
C GLY A 94 -10.41 9.04 -10.88
N VAL A 95 -11.57 9.13 -10.25
CA VAL A 95 -12.75 9.83 -10.78
C VAL A 95 -12.39 11.28 -11.20
N GLY A 96 -12.92 11.73 -12.34
CA GLY A 96 -12.62 13.04 -12.92
C GLY A 96 -13.14 14.23 -12.09
N GLY A 97 -12.43 15.36 -12.18
CA GLY A 97 -12.75 16.58 -11.41
C GLY A 97 -12.34 16.52 -9.93
N CYS A 98 -11.43 15.61 -9.59
CA CYS A 98 -10.91 15.41 -8.25
C CYS A 98 -9.39 15.64 -8.20
N ASP A 99 -8.93 16.38 -7.20
CA ASP A 99 -7.52 16.50 -6.85
C ASP A 99 -7.19 15.56 -5.69
N TYR A 100 -6.40 14.52 -5.96
CA TYR A 100 -6.02 13.51 -4.96
C TYR A 100 -4.76 13.93 -4.21
N LEU A 101 -4.86 13.99 -2.89
CA LEU A 101 -3.78 14.31 -1.97
C LEU A 101 -3.69 13.23 -0.89
N CYS A 102 -2.51 13.08 -0.30
CA CYS A 102 -2.31 12.23 0.87
C CYS A 102 -1.69 13.05 2.00
N ALA A 103 -2.18 12.88 3.22
CA ALA A 103 -1.65 13.53 4.42
C ALA A 103 -1.79 12.63 5.65
N ALA A 104 -0.81 12.70 6.55
CA ALA A 104 -0.88 12.01 7.83
C ALA A 104 -2.04 12.55 8.67
N ALA A 105 -2.71 11.68 9.41
CA ALA A 105 -3.82 12.07 10.27
C ALA A 105 -3.38 13.11 11.32
N GLU A 106 -2.17 12.97 11.87
CA GLU A 106 -1.59 13.90 12.85
C GLU A 106 -1.34 15.29 12.26
N ASP A 107 -0.95 15.36 10.99
CA ASP A 107 -0.72 16.63 10.29
C ASP A 107 -2.04 17.35 10.01
N LEU A 108 -3.06 16.61 9.58
CA LEU A 108 -4.41 17.15 9.41
C LEU A 108 -5.05 17.59 10.73
N ALA A 109 -4.82 16.84 11.82
CA ALA A 109 -5.31 17.19 13.15
C ALA A 109 -4.65 18.47 13.68
N ARG A 110 -3.34 18.63 13.43
CA ARG A 110 -2.53 19.75 13.94
C ARG A 110 -2.64 21.02 13.11
N ALA A 111 -2.60 20.91 11.79
CA ALA A 111 -2.48 22.02 10.86
C ALA A 111 -3.23 21.73 9.53
N PRO A 112 -4.56 21.58 9.55
CA PRO A 112 -5.33 21.17 8.37
C PRO A 112 -5.13 22.14 7.19
N LYS A 113 -4.96 23.43 7.44
CA LYS A 113 -4.77 24.45 6.38
C LYS A 113 -3.49 24.29 5.57
N ASP A 114 -2.45 23.66 6.12
CA ASP A 114 -1.19 23.44 5.40
C ASP A 114 -1.39 22.43 4.26
N THR A 115 -2.29 21.46 4.48
CA THR A 115 -2.68 20.47 3.46
C THR A 115 -3.83 20.97 2.59
N LEU A 116 -4.90 21.46 3.21
CA LEU A 116 -6.14 21.81 2.52
C LEU A 116 -6.03 23.11 1.73
N ARG A 117 -5.12 24.02 2.12
CA ARG A 117 -4.97 25.35 1.50
C ARG A 117 -6.32 26.07 1.43
N ASP A 118 -6.80 26.31 0.21
CA ASP A 118 -8.06 27.02 -0.09
C ASP A 118 -9.20 26.06 -0.46
N ALA A 119 -9.06 24.74 -0.20
CA ALA A 119 -10.09 23.75 -0.50
C ALA A 119 -11.37 24.01 0.32
N GLU A 120 -12.47 24.32 -0.38
CA GLU A 120 -13.76 24.57 0.26
C GLU A 120 -14.61 23.31 0.43
N HIS A 121 -14.45 22.32 -0.46
CA HIS A 121 -15.17 21.05 -0.46
C HIS A 121 -14.18 19.89 -0.48
N VAL A 122 -14.29 19.02 0.53
CA VAL A 122 -13.35 17.92 0.74
C VAL A 122 -14.09 16.60 0.86
N LEU A 123 -13.58 15.58 0.17
CA LEU A 123 -13.83 14.18 0.47
C LEU A 123 -12.63 13.64 1.25
N LEU A 124 -12.81 13.40 2.54
CA LEU A 124 -11.78 12.83 3.40
C LEU A 124 -11.93 11.30 3.42
N VAL A 125 -10.91 10.61 2.95
CA VAL A 125 -10.86 9.15 2.91
C VAL A 125 -9.95 8.70 4.05
N ALA A 126 -10.57 8.31 5.15
CA ALA A 126 -9.89 8.00 6.40
C ALA A 126 -9.67 6.48 6.52
N LEU A 127 -8.42 6.05 6.40
CA LEU A 127 -7.98 4.66 6.44
C LEU A 127 -7.44 4.32 7.82
N SER A 128 -7.83 3.18 8.37
CA SER A 128 -7.38 2.72 9.68
C SER A 128 -7.15 1.22 9.72
N CYS A 129 -6.05 0.80 10.34
CA CYS A 129 -5.83 -0.61 10.69
C CYS A 129 -6.43 -0.96 12.07
N GLY A 130 -7.00 0.00 12.79
CA GLY A 130 -7.60 -0.14 14.12
C GLY A 130 -7.04 0.86 15.14
N ASP A 131 -7.88 1.28 16.08
CA ASP A 131 -7.59 2.17 17.23
C ASP A 131 -6.72 3.41 16.90
N ASP A 132 -7.19 4.24 15.97
CA ASP A 132 -6.48 5.47 15.56
C ASP A 132 -7.17 6.73 16.10
N ALA A 133 -6.68 7.21 17.24
CA ALA A 133 -7.17 8.44 17.86
C ALA A 133 -6.85 9.71 17.06
N ALA A 134 -5.82 9.70 16.21
CA ALA A 134 -5.43 10.86 15.41
C ALA A 134 -6.43 11.08 14.26
N LEU A 135 -6.98 10.02 13.68
CA LEU A 135 -8.02 10.11 12.65
C LEU A 135 -9.26 10.86 13.12
N GLY A 136 -9.76 10.57 14.32
CA GLY A 136 -10.92 11.29 14.87
C GLY A 136 -10.65 12.79 15.00
N GLN A 137 -9.43 13.16 15.41
CA GLN A 137 -9.00 14.57 15.51
C GLN A 137 -8.84 15.21 14.12
N ALA A 138 -8.32 14.47 13.14
CA ALA A 138 -8.20 14.92 11.76
C ALA A 138 -9.58 15.23 11.16
N VAL A 139 -10.56 14.33 11.31
CA VAL A 139 -11.93 14.54 10.81
C VAL A 139 -12.54 15.80 11.44
N ALA A 140 -12.41 15.97 12.76
CA ALA A 140 -12.90 17.15 13.45
C ALA A 140 -12.20 18.44 13.00
N ALA A 141 -10.88 18.40 12.82
CA ALA A 141 -10.08 19.54 12.37
C ALA A 141 -10.43 19.95 10.93
N VAL A 142 -10.55 18.99 10.01
CA VAL A 142 -10.97 19.26 8.62
C VAL A 142 -12.38 19.86 8.62
N ARG A 143 -13.33 19.28 9.37
CA ARG A 143 -14.73 19.76 9.45
C ARG A 143 -14.81 21.22 9.89
N ALA A 144 -13.93 21.65 10.79
CA ALA A 144 -13.88 23.03 11.26
C ALA A 144 -13.27 24.03 10.26
N ASN A 145 -12.63 23.55 9.18
CA ASN A 145 -11.86 24.39 8.25
C ASN A 145 -12.39 24.42 6.81
N VAL A 146 -13.37 23.58 6.46
CA VAL A 146 -13.94 23.51 5.11
C VAL A 146 -15.44 23.83 5.13
N LYS A 147 -16.01 24.23 3.99
CA LYS A 147 -17.45 24.51 3.86
C LYS A 147 -18.27 23.23 3.73
N GLY A 148 -17.74 22.24 3.00
CA GLY A 148 -18.37 20.93 2.83
C GLY A 148 -17.38 19.81 3.08
N LEU A 149 -17.75 18.86 3.94
CA LEU A 149 -16.94 17.69 4.26
C LEU A 149 -17.79 16.43 4.08
N PHE A 150 -17.33 15.56 3.19
CA PHE A 150 -17.77 14.18 3.08
C PHE A 150 -16.68 13.28 3.63
N VAL A 151 -17.06 12.19 4.31
CA VAL A 151 -16.06 11.28 4.89
C VAL A 151 -16.34 9.84 4.51
N LEU A 152 -15.35 9.19 3.92
CA LEU A 152 -15.32 7.75 3.66
C LEU A 152 -14.33 7.10 4.63
N GLY A 153 -14.83 6.44 5.66
CA GLY A 153 -14.03 5.67 6.61
C GLY A 153 -13.83 4.24 6.11
N LEU A 154 -12.58 3.80 5.98
CA LEU A 154 -12.21 2.42 5.65
C LEU A 154 -11.41 1.86 6.84
N THR A 155 -11.91 0.80 7.48
CA THR A 155 -11.24 0.25 8.67
C THR A 155 -11.10 -1.26 8.63
N CYS A 156 -9.98 -1.77 9.14
CA CYS A 156 -9.75 -3.20 9.37
C CYS A 156 -10.41 -3.71 10.67
N ASP A 157 -10.87 -2.81 11.55
CA ASP A 157 -11.47 -3.15 12.84
C ASP A 157 -12.89 -2.54 12.96
N PRO A 158 -13.96 -3.35 13.01
CA PRO A 158 -15.31 -2.84 13.25
C PRO A 158 -15.49 -2.10 14.58
N ALA A 159 -14.63 -2.33 15.57
CA ALA A 159 -14.65 -1.64 16.85
C ALA A 159 -13.90 -0.30 16.85
N ASP A 160 -13.26 0.06 15.73
CA ASP A 160 -12.55 1.31 15.57
C ASP A 160 -13.45 2.53 15.83
N GLY A 161 -12.91 3.48 16.59
CA GLY A 161 -13.57 4.74 16.92
C GLY A 161 -13.89 5.62 15.71
N ILE A 162 -13.35 5.32 14.53
CA ILE A 162 -13.59 6.06 13.28
C ILE A 162 -15.09 6.26 12.99
N ALA A 163 -15.94 5.27 13.30
CA ALA A 163 -17.38 5.37 13.10
C ALA A 163 -18.01 6.55 13.85
N SER A 164 -17.54 6.83 15.06
CA SER A 164 -18.02 7.95 15.87
C SER A 164 -17.59 9.32 15.31
N ALA A 165 -16.46 9.37 14.58
CA ALA A 165 -15.96 10.59 13.95
C ALA A 165 -16.61 10.85 12.58
N VAL A 166 -16.94 9.78 11.85
CA VAL A 166 -17.51 9.84 10.49
C VAL A 166 -19.02 10.10 10.51
N VAL A 167 -19.76 9.52 11.47
CA VAL A 167 -21.23 9.50 11.46
C VAL A 167 -21.88 10.40 12.53
N PRO A 168 -21.82 11.73 12.38
CA PRO A 168 -22.85 12.60 12.98
C PRO A 168 -24.07 12.85 12.07
N ASP A 169 -23.92 12.76 10.72
CA ASP A 169 -24.92 13.17 9.70
C ASP A 169 -24.83 12.35 8.38
N GLU A 170 -25.68 12.63 7.37
CA GLU A 170 -25.81 11.94 6.05
C GLU A 170 -24.57 12.03 5.11
N ASP A 171 -23.49 12.70 5.53
CA ASP A 171 -22.29 12.96 4.72
C ASP A 171 -21.12 12.00 5.00
N GLY A 172 -21.39 10.93 5.75
CA GLY A 172 -20.40 9.90 6.12
C GLY A 172 -20.78 8.50 5.65
N LEU A 173 -19.79 7.71 5.25
CA LEU A 173 -19.90 6.26 5.03
C LEU A 173 -18.72 5.57 5.72
N VAL A 174 -18.98 4.50 6.46
CA VAL A 174 -17.93 3.65 7.05
C VAL A 174 -18.07 2.24 6.53
N ILE A 175 -16.95 1.70 6.06
CA ILE A 175 -16.83 0.35 5.53
C ILE A 175 -15.79 -0.39 6.37
N ALA A 176 -16.25 -1.40 7.10
CA ALA A 176 -15.37 -2.30 7.83
C ALA A 176 -14.96 -3.47 6.90
N LEU A 177 -13.66 -3.68 6.76
CA LEU A 177 -13.09 -4.75 5.95
C LEU A 177 -13.21 -6.11 6.65
N PRO A 178 -13.46 -7.20 5.90
CA PRO A 178 -13.74 -8.50 6.49
C PRO A 178 -12.44 -9.21 6.95
N ASP A 179 -12.43 -9.70 8.20
CA ASP A 179 -11.44 -10.64 8.74
C ASP A 179 -9.96 -10.21 8.58
N VAL A 180 -9.69 -8.91 8.48
CA VAL A 180 -8.32 -8.37 8.35
C VAL A 180 -7.64 -8.37 9.73
N ALA A 181 -8.29 -7.83 10.77
CA ALA A 181 -7.85 -8.02 12.14
C ALA A 181 -8.02 -9.50 12.56
N SER A 182 -6.94 -10.16 12.94
CA SER A 182 -6.92 -11.58 13.32
C SER A 182 -7.56 -11.83 14.70
N ALA A 183 -8.87 -11.64 14.83
CA ALA A 183 -9.61 -12.15 15.99
C ALA A 183 -9.92 -13.66 15.88
N ALA A 184 -9.72 -14.26 14.70
CA ALA A 184 -10.15 -15.62 14.38
C ALA A 184 -9.23 -16.77 14.86
N ASP A 185 -8.10 -16.48 15.54
CA ASP A 185 -7.24 -17.52 16.12
C ASP A 185 -7.45 -17.73 17.65
N GLY A 186 -8.54 -17.22 18.21
CA GLY A 186 -9.05 -17.67 19.51
C GLY A 186 -8.13 -17.45 20.73
N ARG A 187 -7.18 -16.50 20.66
CA ARG A 187 -6.28 -16.15 21.77
C ARG A 187 -6.32 -14.66 22.11
N ALA A 188 -7.51 -14.13 22.36
CA ALA A 188 -7.63 -12.89 23.12
C ALA A 188 -7.36 -13.18 24.62
N THR A 189 -6.09 -13.30 25.01
CA THR A 189 -5.69 -13.23 26.43
C THR A 189 -4.52 -12.28 26.59
N ALA A 190 -4.83 -11.05 27.01
CA ALA A 190 -4.17 -10.13 27.96
C ALA A 190 -2.63 -10.07 28.17
N GLU A 191 -1.79 -10.70 27.35
CA GLU A 191 -0.35 -10.44 27.29
C GLU A 191 0.01 -9.87 25.91
N ALA A 192 -0.48 -8.66 25.67
CA ALA A 192 -0.14 -7.85 24.52
C ALA A 192 1.34 -7.46 24.56
N SER A 193 2.21 -8.24 23.91
CA SER A 193 3.56 -7.80 23.51
C SER A 193 4.18 -8.58 22.35
N LEU A 194 3.54 -9.61 21.78
CA LEU A 194 4.10 -10.44 20.70
C LEU A 194 3.04 -11.00 19.71
N GLU A 195 1.89 -10.35 19.58
CA GLU A 195 0.96 -10.67 18.48
C GLU A 195 1.58 -10.18 17.15
N PRO A 196 1.70 -11.01 16.09
CA PRO A 196 2.25 -10.55 14.82
C PRO A 196 1.35 -9.47 14.24
N ALA A 197 1.94 -8.34 13.87
CA ALA A 197 1.19 -7.23 13.28
C ALA A 197 0.42 -7.66 12.03
N ASP A 198 -0.72 -7.01 11.80
CA ASP A 198 -1.54 -7.18 10.62
C ASP A 198 -0.75 -6.81 9.34
N LEU A 199 -0.32 -7.84 8.60
CA LEU A 199 0.41 -7.67 7.33
C LEU A 199 -0.51 -7.45 6.13
N ALA A 200 -1.82 -7.68 6.30
CA ALA A 200 -2.82 -7.58 5.25
C ALA A 200 -3.55 -6.24 5.25
N GLY A 201 -3.51 -5.49 6.35
CA GLY A 201 -4.14 -4.18 6.51
C GLY A 201 -3.82 -3.24 5.36
N PHE A 202 -2.53 -3.07 5.04
CA PHE A 202 -2.09 -2.26 3.90
C PHE A 202 -2.76 -2.70 2.59
N THR A 203 -2.65 -3.99 2.21
CA THR A 203 -3.09 -4.45 0.89
C THR A 203 -4.61 -4.40 0.76
N CYS A 204 -5.34 -4.67 1.84
CA CYS A 204 -6.79 -4.62 1.86
C CYS A 204 -7.32 -3.17 1.83
N LEU A 205 -6.71 -2.25 2.58
CA LEU A 205 -7.08 -0.83 2.57
C LEU A 205 -6.75 -0.18 1.22
N THR A 206 -5.56 -0.43 0.67
CA THR A 206 -5.18 0.07 -0.67
C THR A 206 -6.14 -0.44 -1.74
N LEU A 207 -6.52 -1.73 -1.69
CA LEU A 207 -7.49 -2.29 -2.62
C LEU A 207 -8.85 -1.60 -2.51
N MET A 208 -9.42 -1.52 -1.29
CA MET A 208 -10.72 -0.92 -1.09
C MET A 208 -10.75 0.55 -1.51
N ALA A 209 -9.72 1.33 -1.18
CA ALA A 209 -9.62 2.72 -1.60
C ALA A 209 -9.61 2.89 -3.13
N ASN A 210 -8.84 2.06 -3.85
CA ASN A 210 -8.82 2.08 -5.31
C ASN A 210 -10.15 1.62 -5.93
N LEU A 211 -10.81 0.62 -5.35
CA LEU A 211 -12.14 0.19 -5.81
C LEU A 211 -13.17 1.32 -5.65
N CYS A 212 -13.15 2.02 -4.51
CA CYS A 212 -14.09 3.09 -4.21
C CYS A 212 -13.90 4.35 -5.08
N LEU A 213 -12.66 4.68 -5.44
CA LEU A 213 -12.32 5.98 -6.04
C LEU A 213 -11.77 5.89 -7.47
N GLY A 214 -11.52 4.68 -7.99
CA GLY A 214 -11.14 4.49 -9.39
C GLY A 214 -12.30 4.79 -10.34
N ALA A 215 -12.01 5.45 -11.46
CA ALA A 215 -12.99 5.79 -12.50
C ALA A 215 -13.44 4.58 -13.33
N ASP A 216 -12.69 3.49 -13.31
CA ASP A 216 -12.98 2.31 -14.10
C ASP A 216 -14.28 1.60 -13.68
N ASP A 217 -14.92 0.93 -14.65
CA ASP A 217 -16.13 0.17 -14.37
C ASP A 217 -15.86 -1.05 -13.48
N LEU A 218 -16.93 -1.56 -12.86
CA LEU A 218 -16.84 -2.72 -11.96
C LEU A 218 -16.22 -3.95 -12.65
N ARG A 219 -16.41 -4.12 -13.97
CA ARG A 219 -15.89 -5.28 -14.70
C ARG A 219 -14.37 -5.21 -14.85
N ALA A 220 -13.83 -4.04 -15.15
CA ALA A 220 -12.39 -3.81 -15.21
C ALA A 220 -11.75 -3.99 -13.82
N LYS A 221 -12.32 -3.35 -12.80
CA LYS A 221 -11.93 -3.50 -11.39
C LYS A 221 -11.90 -4.97 -10.96
N ASP A 222 -12.98 -5.71 -11.19
CA ASP A 222 -13.09 -7.15 -10.89
C ASP A 222 -11.97 -7.96 -11.56
N ASN A 223 -11.78 -7.75 -12.86
CA ASN A 223 -10.77 -8.46 -13.61
C ASN A 223 -9.36 -8.20 -13.09
N TRP A 224 -9.00 -6.94 -12.82
CA TRP A 224 -7.70 -6.59 -12.28
C TRP A 224 -7.47 -7.14 -10.87
N THR A 225 -8.46 -7.05 -9.99
CA THR A 225 -8.37 -7.67 -8.65
C THR A 225 -8.18 -9.19 -8.76
N ARG A 226 -8.88 -9.89 -9.65
CA ARG A 226 -8.69 -11.33 -9.85
C ARG A 226 -7.34 -11.69 -10.45
N ILE A 227 -6.74 -10.81 -11.25
CA ILE A 227 -5.35 -11.00 -11.69
C ILE A 227 -4.41 -10.81 -10.50
N ALA A 228 -4.58 -9.76 -9.69
CA ALA A 228 -3.77 -9.51 -8.49
C ALA A 228 -3.86 -10.68 -7.48
N VAL A 229 -5.05 -11.24 -7.26
CA VAL A 229 -5.25 -12.46 -6.45
C VAL A 229 -4.39 -13.62 -6.95
N ARG A 230 -4.47 -13.94 -8.25
CA ARG A 230 -3.68 -15.02 -8.85
C ARG A 230 -2.17 -14.75 -8.82
N MET A 231 -1.76 -13.49 -8.92
CA MET A 231 -0.37 -13.09 -8.71
C MET A 231 0.06 -13.31 -7.25
N GLY A 232 -0.77 -12.96 -6.27
CA GLY A 232 -0.52 -13.26 -4.86
C GLY A 232 -0.43 -14.75 -4.57
N GLU A 233 -1.28 -15.57 -5.19
CA GLU A 233 -1.17 -17.03 -5.14
C GLU A 233 0.15 -17.52 -5.76
N MET A 234 0.61 -16.90 -6.86
CA MET A 234 1.90 -17.18 -7.47
C MET A 234 3.07 -16.87 -6.52
N VAL A 235 3.01 -15.79 -5.72
CA VAL A 235 4.02 -15.49 -4.69
C VAL A 235 4.14 -16.66 -3.72
N VAL A 236 3.00 -17.20 -3.24
CA VAL A 236 2.97 -18.35 -2.33
C VAL A 236 3.51 -19.61 -3.01
N MET A 237 3.10 -19.90 -4.24
CA MET A 237 3.54 -21.09 -4.97
C MET A 237 5.03 -21.06 -5.34
N ARG A 238 5.59 -19.86 -5.57
CA ARG A 238 6.97 -19.65 -6.01
C ARG A 238 7.85 -19.05 -4.91
N GLU A 239 7.53 -19.34 -3.65
CA GLU A 239 8.32 -18.92 -2.48
C GLU A 239 9.82 -19.24 -2.68
N THR A 240 10.15 -20.43 -3.19
CA THR A 240 11.53 -20.85 -3.47
C THR A 240 12.26 -19.98 -4.49
N ALA A 241 11.54 -19.40 -5.46
CA ALA A 241 12.13 -18.48 -6.43
C ALA A 241 12.53 -17.18 -5.72
N LEU A 242 11.69 -16.65 -4.83
CA LEU A 242 12.01 -15.49 -4.00
C LEU A 242 13.14 -15.80 -3.01
N SER A 243 13.14 -16.97 -2.37
CA SER A 243 14.24 -17.42 -1.50
C SER A 243 15.57 -17.49 -2.24
N SER A 244 15.58 -17.79 -3.54
CA SER A 244 16.80 -17.81 -4.35
C SER A 244 17.40 -16.42 -4.56
N LEU A 245 16.57 -15.36 -4.54
CA LEU A 245 17.01 -13.96 -4.57
C LEU A 245 17.68 -13.56 -3.25
N VAL A 246 17.24 -14.23 -2.20
CA VAL A 246 17.80 -14.35 -0.86
C VAL A 246 19.29 -14.62 -0.77
N LEU A 247 19.78 -15.59 -1.55
CA LEU A 247 20.79 -16.56 -1.11
C LEU A 247 22.18 -15.97 -0.81
N GLU A 248 22.59 -14.98 -1.58
CA GLU A 248 23.89 -14.34 -1.38
C GLU A 248 23.87 -13.47 -0.10
N PRO A 249 25.02 -13.32 0.58
CA PRO A 249 25.10 -12.40 1.72
C PRO A 249 24.99 -10.95 1.24
N PHE A 250 24.31 -10.12 2.02
CA PHE A 250 24.18 -8.68 1.80
C PHE A 250 24.11 -7.98 3.17
N ASP A 251 24.61 -6.75 3.22
CA ASP A 251 24.64 -5.96 4.46
C ASP A 251 23.34 -5.16 4.64
N SER A 252 22.64 -4.88 3.54
CA SER A 252 21.37 -4.18 3.56
C SER A 252 20.40 -4.69 2.49
N LEU A 253 19.10 -4.61 2.80
CA LEU A 253 18.00 -4.85 1.89
C LEU A 253 17.31 -3.51 1.64
N VAL A 254 17.28 -3.08 0.37
CA VAL A 254 16.80 -1.75 0.01
C VAL A 254 15.65 -1.87 -0.98
N PHE A 255 14.47 -1.38 -0.59
CA PHE A 255 13.31 -1.33 -1.47
C PHE A 255 13.31 -0.04 -2.29
N LEU A 256 13.42 -0.18 -3.61
CA LEU A 256 13.49 0.93 -4.54
C LEU A 256 12.16 1.09 -5.26
N ALA A 257 11.58 2.27 -5.12
CA ALA A 257 10.45 2.76 -5.91
C ALA A 257 10.95 3.83 -6.89
N SER A 258 10.15 4.20 -7.88
CA SER A 258 10.54 5.23 -8.85
C SER A 258 9.39 6.21 -9.06
N GLY A 259 9.69 7.49 -8.95
CA GLY A 259 8.72 8.55 -9.22
C GLY A 259 7.47 8.43 -8.34
N THR A 260 6.31 8.41 -8.96
CA THR A 260 4.98 8.44 -8.34
C THR A 260 4.36 7.06 -8.14
N HIS A 261 5.12 5.97 -8.30
CA HIS A 261 4.61 4.62 -8.13
C HIS A 261 5.38 3.84 -7.06
N PHE A 262 4.63 3.06 -6.29
CA PHE A 262 5.12 2.10 -5.29
C PHE A 262 5.89 2.73 -4.11
N GLN A 263 5.81 4.05 -3.88
CA GLN A 263 6.43 4.64 -2.67
C GLN A 263 5.71 4.13 -1.42
N GLY A 264 4.38 4.02 -1.47
CA GLY A 264 3.59 3.39 -0.40
C GLY A 264 4.04 1.95 -0.13
N VAL A 265 4.28 1.16 -1.18
CA VAL A 265 4.76 -0.23 -1.06
C VAL A 265 6.16 -0.30 -0.45
N ALA A 266 7.09 0.53 -0.92
CA ALA A 266 8.46 0.55 -0.38
C ALA A 266 8.51 1.04 1.08
N ARG A 267 7.67 2.02 1.44
CA ARG A 267 7.51 2.48 2.82
C ARG A 267 6.97 1.37 3.72
N GLU A 268 5.90 0.72 3.31
CA GLU A 268 5.28 -0.35 4.08
C GLU A 268 6.22 -1.54 4.24
N ALA A 269 6.97 -1.92 3.21
CA ALA A 269 7.96 -3.00 3.31
C ALA A 269 9.02 -2.71 4.40
N VAL A 270 9.48 -1.46 4.52
CA VAL A 270 10.40 -1.04 5.59
C VAL A 270 9.71 -1.07 6.96
N VAL A 271 8.47 -0.57 7.06
CA VAL A 271 7.70 -0.61 8.32
C VAL A 271 7.49 -2.05 8.78
N GLN A 272 7.06 -2.93 7.88
CA GLN A 272 6.79 -4.32 8.20
C GLN A 272 8.03 -5.13 8.53
N ALA A 273 9.23 -4.69 8.11
CA ALA A 273 10.48 -5.35 8.48
C ALA A 273 10.63 -5.55 10.00
N ALA A 274 10.05 -4.65 10.81
CA ALA A 274 10.04 -4.76 12.27
C ALA A 274 9.28 -6.00 12.81
N ASN A 275 8.37 -6.58 12.01
CA ASN A 275 7.60 -7.78 12.36
C ASN A 275 8.37 -9.08 12.13
N PHE A 276 9.50 -9.02 11.41
CA PHE A 276 10.33 -10.18 11.10
C PHE A 276 11.50 -10.20 12.07
N ALA A 277 11.50 -11.18 12.98
CA ALA A 277 12.54 -11.35 13.97
C ALA A 277 13.91 -11.49 13.29
N GLY A 278 14.94 -10.85 13.83
CA GLY A 278 16.28 -10.88 13.22
C GLY A 278 16.48 -9.88 12.08
N LEU A 279 15.55 -8.96 11.83
CA LEU A 279 15.79 -7.75 11.03
C LEU A 279 15.86 -6.50 11.95
N GLY A 280 16.70 -5.52 11.61
CA GLY A 280 16.68 -4.19 12.23
C GLY A 280 17.15 -4.07 13.70
N ARG A 281 17.76 -5.11 14.31
CA ARG A 281 18.36 -5.02 15.66
C ARG A 281 19.85 -5.38 15.66
N GLY A 282 20.71 -4.34 15.75
CA GLY A 282 22.09 -4.41 16.24
C GLY A 282 23.00 -5.53 15.70
N GLY A 283 23.77 -5.21 14.66
CA GLY A 283 25.15 -5.71 14.46
C GLY A 283 25.37 -6.91 13.54
N VAL A 284 24.38 -7.78 13.33
CA VAL A 284 24.54 -8.99 12.48
C VAL A 284 23.41 -9.15 11.43
N SER A 285 22.30 -8.44 11.60
CA SER A 285 21.14 -8.47 10.71
C SER A 285 21.23 -7.45 9.58
N PRO A 286 20.74 -7.75 8.36
CA PRO A 286 20.73 -6.78 7.28
C PRO A 286 19.85 -5.58 7.64
N GLN A 287 20.34 -4.38 7.33
CA GLN A 287 19.57 -3.15 7.49
C GLN A 287 18.49 -3.08 6.41
N VAL A 288 17.26 -2.69 6.76
CA VAL A 288 16.18 -2.53 5.79
C VAL A 288 15.90 -1.04 5.59
N SER A 289 15.94 -0.58 4.34
CA SER A 289 15.69 0.82 3.99
C SER A 289 14.93 0.94 2.67
N ARG A 290 14.62 2.18 2.28
CA ARG A 290 13.98 2.50 1.00
C ARG A 290 14.76 3.58 0.27
N GLY A 291 14.63 3.62 -1.05
CA GLY A 291 15.22 4.65 -1.89
C GLY A 291 14.43 4.92 -3.16
N ASP A 292 14.83 5.95 -3.88
CA ASP A 292 14.40 6.17 -5.25
C ASP A 292 15.38 5.48 -6.21
N LEU A 293 14.84 4.71 -7.16
CA LEU A 293 15.63 3.91 -8.10
C LEU A 293 16.53 4.78 -8.99
N VAL A 294 16.06 5.96 -9.41
CA VAL A 294 16.81 6.84 -10.29
C VAL A 294 17.94 7.50 -9.51
N SER A 295 17.67 7.98 -8.29
CA SER A 295 18.70 8.51 -7.39
C SER A 295 19.74 7.46 -7.02
N ALA A 296 19.31 6.23 -6.70
CA ALA A 296 20.20 5.12 -6.39
C ALA A 296 21.15 4.81 -7.57
N ALA A 297 20.63 4.82 -8.80
CA ALA A 297 21.44 4.59 -10.00
C ALA A 297 22.48 5.70 -10.28
N GLY A 298 22.25 6.92 -9.79
CA GLY A 298 23.15 8.06 -9.95
C GLY A 298 24.29 8.09 -8.94
N ASP A 299 23.95 8.12 -7.65
CA ASP A 299 24.91 8.37 -6.57
C ASP A 299 25.35 7.10 -5.82
N GLY A 300 24.57 6.01 -5.89
CA GLY A 300 24.94 4.68 -5.37
C GLY A 300 25.04 4.53 -3.84
N ASP A 301 25.06 5.63 -3.08
CA ASP A 301 25.31 5.67 -1.64
C ASP A 301 24.33 4.81 -0.81
N VAL A 302 23.05 4.78 -1.20
CA VAL A 302 22.02 4.01 -0.48
C VAL A 302 22.04 2.51 -0.83
N THR A 303 22.83 2.09 -1.81
CA THR A 303 22.85 0.71 -2.35
C THR A 303 24.20 0.00 -2.22
N HIS A 304 25.13 0.55 -1.45
CA HIS A 304 26.44 -0.09 -1.25
C HIS A 304 26.29 -1.44 -0.54
N ASP A 305 26.86 -2.50 -1.13
CA ASP A 305 26.76 -3.89 -0.63
C ASP A 305 25.32 -4.33 -0.28
N ALA A 306 24.35 -3.81 -1.04
CA ALA A 306 22.92 -4.00 -0.81
C ALA A 306 22.30 -5.02 -1.76
N LEU A 307 21.29 -5.74 -1.29
CA LEU A 307 20.27 -6.32 -2.17
C LEU A 307 19.22 -5.24 -2.46
N ALA A 308 19.23 -4.70 -3.68
CA ALA A 308 18.32 -3.63 -4.08
C ALA A 308 17.11 -4.20 -4.83
N VAL A 309 15.93 -4.19 -4.20
CA VAL A 309 14.68 -4.70 -4.75
C VAL A 309 13.90 -3.56 -5.38
N ALA A 310 13.87 -3.49 -6.70
CA ALA A 310 13.16 -2.47 -7.46
C ALA A 310 11.78 -2.93 -7.91
N PHE A 311 10.75 -2.14 -7.62
CA PHE A 311 9.39 -2.35 -8.11
C PHE A 311 9.22 -1.73 -9.50
N ILE A 312 8.92 -2.55 -10.50
CA ILE A 312 8.79 -2.11 -11.90
C ILE A 312 7.32 -2.06 -12.31
N GLY A 313 6.86 -0.95 -12.86
CA GLY A 313 5.47 -0.76 -13.28
C GLY A 313 5.15 0.67 -13.68
N GLY A 314 3.88 0.89 -14.02
CA GLY A 314 3.41 2.14 -14.65
C GLY A 314 3.28 2.00 -16.16
N SER A 315 3.39 3.12 -16.87
CA SER A 315 3.40 3.19 -18.34
C SER A 315 4.64 2.51 -18.94
N ASP A 316 4.62 2.28 -20.25
CA ASP A 316 5.76 1.68 -20.96
C ASP A 316 7.02 2.57 -20.88
N ASP A 317 6.86 3.90 -20.92
CA ASP A 317 7.97 4.84 -20.80
C ASP A 317 8.57 4.85 -19.39
N GLU A 318 7.73 4.78 -18.35
CA GLU A 318 8.18 4.68 -16.96
C GLU A 318 8.92 3.37 -16.71
N LYS A 319 8.36 2.23 -17.17
CA LYS A 319 9.04 0.93 -17.11
C LYS A 319 10.37 0.96 -17.84
N ALA A 320 10.44 1.57 -19.03
CA ALA A 320 11.69 1.68 -19.79
C ALA A 320 12.75 2.48 -19.01
N SER A 321 12.35 3.58 -18.37
CA SER A 321 13.23 4.38 -17.52
C SER A 321 13.73 3.60 -16.30
N GLN A 322 12.82 2.94 -15.58
CA GLN A 322 13.15 2.09 -14.42
C GLN A 322 14.11 0.97 -14.81
N VAL A 323 13.85 0.27 -15.92
CA VAL A 323 14.73 -0.80 -16.44
C VAL A 323 16.11 -0.26 -16.81
N ALA A 324 16.21 0.94 -17.37
CA ALA A 324 17.49 1.58 -17.67
C ALA A 324 18.27 1.92 -16.39
N SER A 325 17.61 2.49 -15.38
CA SER A 325 18.21 2.79 -14.07
C SER A 325 18.69 1.51 -13.37
N LEU A 326 17.89 0.44 -13.41
CA LEU A 326 18.26 -0.84 -12.79
C LEU A 326 19.45 -1.50 -13.49
N LYS A 327 19.53 -1.42 -14.84
CA LYS A 327 20.72 -1.86 -15.59
C LYS A 327 21.98 -1.05 -15.24
N SER A 328 21.82 0.24 -14.95
CA SER A 328 22.93 1.10 -14.50
C SER A 328 23.44 0.65 -13.13
N LEU A 329 22.54 0.29 -12.22
CA LEU A 329 22.90 -0.27 -10.90
C LEU A 329 23.62 -1.62 -11.02
N ASP A 330 23.16 -2.50 -11.91
CA ASP A 330 23.76 -3.83 -12.11
C ASP A 330 25.19 -3.77 -12.64
N GLY A 331 25.52 -2.70 -13.38
CA GLY A 331 26.87 -2.43 -13.87
C GLY A 331 27.76 -1.63 -12.91
N ALA A 332 27.26 -1.23 -11.74
CA ALA A 332 28.00 -0.38 -10.81
C ALA A 332 28.99 -1.19 -9.95
N GLU A 333 30.20 -0.65 -9.72
CA GLU A 333 31.21 -1.24 -8.85
C GLU A 333 30.97 -0.87 -7.37
N ASN A 334 29.74 -1.03 -6.87
CA ASN A 334 29.36 -0.69 -5.49
C ASN A 334 28.87 -1.89 -4.66
N GLY A 335 29.01 -3.11 -5.17
CA GLY A 335 28.56 -4.33 -4.48
C GLY A 335 27.04 -4.51 -4.42
N CYS A 336 26.27 -3.62 -5.08
CA CYS A 336 24.83 -3.73 -5.18
C CYS A 336 24.44 -4.95 -6.01
N THR A 337 23.46 -5.71 -5.52
CA THR A 337 22.79 -6.77 -6.28
C THR A 337 21.36 -6.31 -6.59
N PRO A 338 21.09 -5.80 -7.79
CA PRO A 338 19.75 -5.36 -8.16
C PRO A 338 18.84 -6.54 -8.49
N VAL A 339 17.59 -6.43 -8.05
CA VAL A 339 16.52 -7.40 -8.29
C VAL A 339 15.26 -6.66 -8.72
N ALA A 340 14.66 -7.04 -9.84
CA ALA A 340 13.35 -6.52 -10.23
C ALA A 340 12.22 -7.37 -9.64
N VAL A 341 11.19 -6.73 -9.11
CA VAL A 341 9.85 -7.30 -8.96
C VAL A 341 8.98 -6.68 -10.05
N GLN A 342 8.53 -7.50 -11.00
CA GLN A 342 7.96 -6.99 -12.25
C GLN A 342 6.85 -7.90 -12.79
N GLN A 343 5.96 -7.34 -13.60
CA GLN A 343 5.10 -8.13 -14.47
C GLN A 343 5.85 -8.54 -15.74
N ASP A 344 5.59 -9.72 -16.29
CA ASP A 344 6.19 -10.16 -17.56
C ASP A 344 5.48 -9.52 -18.78
N VAL A 345 5.47 -8.18 -18.79
CA VAL A 345 4.91 -7.36 -19.87
C VAL A 345 5.94 -6.29 -20.21
N ALA A 346 6.51 -6.39 -21.40
CA ALA A 346 7.56 -5.48 -21.88
C ALA A 346 7.18 -3.99 -21.66
N PRO A 347 8.14 -3.11 -21.35
CA PRO A 347 9.55 -3.39 -21.08
C PRO A 347 9.78 -4.14 -19.77
N VAL A 348 10.68 -5.14 -19.78
CA VAL A 348 11.06 -5.95 -18.61
C VAL A 348 12.56 -5.90 -18.38
N TYR A 349 12.97 -5.98 -17.11
CA TYR A 349 14.38 -6.12 -16.75
C TYR A 349 14.84 -7.56 -17.02
N PRO A 350 15.92 -7.77 -17.82
CA PRO A 350 16.38 -9.11 -18.18
C PRO A 350 17.32 -9.74 -17.16
N GLY A 351 17.74 -8.99 -16.13
CA GLY A 351 18.65 -9.49 -15.09
C GLY A 351 17.92 -10.28 -14.01
N ARG A 352 18.43 -10.25 -12.78
CA ARG A 352 17.83 -10.96 -11.64
C ARG A 352 16.44 -10.37 -11.33
N ALA A 353 15.40 -11.21 -11.36
CA ALA A 353 14.02 -10.74 -11.19
C ALA A 353 13.09 -11.82 -10.64
N PHE A 354 12.06 -11.39 -9.92
CA PHE A 354 10.81 -12.12 -9.75
C PHE A 354 9.78 -11.55 -10.72
N SER A 355 9.45 -12.32 -11.76
CA SER A 355 8.51 -11.90 -12.80
C SER A 355 7.17 -12.63 -12.66
N PHE A 356 6.08 -11.87 -12.64
CA PHE A 356 4.72 -12.39 -12.71
C PHE A 356 4.35 -12.70 -14.16
N ASP A 357 4.61 -13.93 -14.59
CA ASP A 357 4.38 -14.43 -15.94
C ASP A 357 2.95 -15.00 -16.15
N GLY A 358 2.48 -14.99 -17.40
CA GLY A 358 1.17 -15.56 -17.75
C GLY A 358 -0.04 -14.70 -17.38
N PHE A 359 0.16 -13.43 -17.01
CA PHE A 359 -0.90 -12.49 -16.67
C PHE A 359 -0.99 -11.34 -17.67
N ALA A 360 -2.23 -10.87 -17.93
CA ALA A 360 -2.45 -9.64 -18.67
C ALA A 360 -2.04 -8.42 -17.83
N ALA A 361 -1.63 -7.34 -18.51
CA ALA A 361 -1.24 -6.09 -17.86
C ALA A 361 -2.36 -5.54 -16.96
N ILE A 362 -2.01 -5.11 -15.75
CA ILE A 362 -2.93 -4.45 -14.82
C ILE A 362 -2.33 -3.13 -14.31
N PRO A 363 -3.15 -2.16 -13.86
CA PRO A 363 -2.64 -0.89 -13.36
C PRO A 363 -1.73 -1.05 -12.14
N ALA A 364 -0.77 -0.13 -11.97
CA ALA A 364 0.18 -0.13 -10.86
C ALA A 364 -0.51 -0.18 -9.48
N ALA A 365 -1.67 0.46 -9.35
CA ALA A 365 -2.52 0.42 -8.17
C ALA A 365 -2.87 -1.01 -7.71
N TYR A 366 -3.09 -1.93 -8.65
CA TYR A 366 -3.41 -3.34 -8.37
C TYR A 366 -2.15 -4.20 -8.27
N LEU A 367 -1.04 -3.81 -8.92
CA LEU A 367 0.27 -4.47 -8.77
C LEU A 367 0.87 -4.26 -7.37
N ALA A 368 0.54 -3.15 -6.70
CA ALA A 368 1.03 -2.84 -5.36
C ALA A 368 0.77 -3.98 -4.36
N LEU A 369 -0.36 -4.68 -4.50
CA LEU A 369 -0.79 -5.79 -3.64
C LEU A 369 0.18 -7.00 -3.74
N PRO A 370 0.33 -7.68 -4.89
CA PRO A 370 1.26 -8.80 -5.01
C PRO A 370 2.73 -8.37 -4.89
N TYR A 371 3.08 -7.11 -5.17
CA TYR A 371 4.45 -6.62 -4.99
C TYR A 371 4.83 -6.50 -3.50
N LEU A 372 3.93 -5.98 -2.66
CA LEU A 372 4.17 -5.99 -1.22
C LEU A 372 4.24 -7.44 -0.69
N MET A 373 3.37 -8.34 -1.15
CA MET A 373 3.47 -9.76 -0.77
C MET A 373 4.82 -10.37 -1.13
N ALA A 374 5.37 -10.08 -2.32
CA ALA A 374 6.71 -10.53 -2.69
C ALA A 374 7.78 -9.94 -1.76
N ALA A 375 7.69 -8.66 -1.41
CA ALA A 375 8.58 -8.02 -0.44
C ALA A 375 8.49 -8.65 0.96
N GLN A 376 7.29 -8.99 1.44
CA GLN A 376 7.07 -9.69 2.71
C GLN A 376 7.73 -11.07 2.72
N VAL A 377 7.67 -11.82 1.61
CA VAL A 377 8.38 -13.10 1.49
C VAL A 377 9.90 -12.88 1.50
N LEU A 378 10.42 -11.86 0.80
CA LEU A 378 11.84 -11.53 0.84
C LEU A 378 12.30 -11.16 2.26
N LEU A 379 11.50 -10.38 3.00
CA LEU A 379 11.74 -10.05 4.41
C LEU A 379 11.75 -11.31 5.28
N LEU A 380 10.76 -12.20 5.14
CA LEU A 380 10.72 -13.47 5.85
C LEU A 380 11.96 -14.32 5.58
N MET A 381 12.36 -14.43 4.31
CA MET A 381 13.51 -15.22 3.91
C MET A 381 14.83 -14.61 4.39
N ALA A 382 14.94 -13.27 4.41
CA ALA A 382 16.09 -12.57 4.95
C ALA A 382 16.19 -12.69 6.48
N SER A 383 15.06 -12.83 7.18
CA SER A 383 15.01 -12.90 8.64
C SER A 383 15.34 -14.27 9.21
N VAL A 384 15.22 -15.33 8.40
CA VAL A 384 15.49 -16.74 8.79
C VAL A 384 16.86 -17.24 8.33
N LYS A 385 17.58 -16.45 7.52
CA LYS A 385 18.99 -16.68 7.19
C LYS A 385 19.85 -16.42 8.42
#